data_AF-A0A7R9XZV5-F1
#
_entry.id   AF-A0A7R9XZV5-F1
#
_cell.length_a   1.000
_cell.length_b   1.000
_cell.length_c   1.000
_cell.angle_alpha   90.00
_cell.angle_beta   90.00
_cell.angle_gamma   90.00
#
_symmetry.space_group_name_H-M   'P 1'
#
loop_
_entity.id
_entity.type
_entity.pdbx_description
1 polymer ?
#
loop_
_entity_poly.entity_id
_entity_poly.type
_entity_poly.pdbx_seq_one_letter_code
_entity_poly.pdbx_strand_id
1 'polypeptide(L)'
;LTIGGIDDIQKLHIRTVPLGEQPRRIAHQPASRTFAVLTSHVSDVTNEESFYVRLFDDVTFETLFKYRLDVGETDSSIISCSFADDPASYYVVGTAFSLPEEVEPSRGRILVLRADEGRLSLVAEKEG
;
A
#
# COMPACT_ATOMS: atom_id res chain seq x y z
N LEU A 1 -3.77 11.87 39.68
CA LEU A 1 -5.20 12.28 39.74
C LEU A 1 -5.40 13.28 38.62
N THR A 2 -6.02 12.88 37.52
CA THR A 2 -6.24 13.76 36.36
C THR A 2 -7.74 14.00 36.26
N ILE A 3 -8.17 15.22 36.55
CA ILE A 3 -9.56 15.67 36.34
C ILE A 3 -9.58 16.29 34.95
N GLY A 4 -10.08 15.53 33.96
CA GLY A 4 -10.30 16.03 32.61
C GLY A 4 -11.72 16.57 32.48
N GLY A 5 -11.86 17.87 32.19
CA GLY A 5 -13.13 18.45 31.79
C GLY A 5 -13.61 17.81 30.49
N ILE A 6 -14.91 17.55 30.39
CA ILE A 6 -15.54 17.05 29.18
C ILE A 6 -15.50 18.21 28.17
N ASP A 7 -14.57 18.16 27.23
CA ASP A 7 -14.63 18.98 26.03
C ASP A 7 -15.83 18.54 25.18
N ASP A 8 -16.43 19.51 24.48
CA ASP A 8 -17.53 19.30 23.55
C ASP A 8 -17.29 18.08 22.65
N ILE A 9 -18.35 17.30 22.43
CA ILE A 9 -18.29 16.06 21.64
C ILE A 9 -17.90 16.40 20.19
N GLN A 10 -16.60 16.37 19.90
CA GLN A 10 -16.07 16.26 18.56
C GLN A 10 -16.43 14.86 18.06
N LYS A 11 -17.46 14.75 17.23
CA LYS A 11 -17.98 13.46 16.73
C LYS A 11 -16.97 12.68 15.88
N LEU A 12 -15.88 13.30 15.44
CA LEU A 12 -14.82 12.65 14.66
C LEU A 12 -13.45 13.26 15.01
N HIS A 13 -12.55 12.47 15.58
CA HIS A 13 -11.15 12.85 15.75
C HIS A 13 -10.40 12.55 14.44
N ILE A 14 -9.93 13.61 13.75
CA ILE A 14 -9.15 13.48 12.51
C ILE A 14 -7.68 13.72 12.83
N ARG A 15 -6.83 12.76 12.44
CA ARG A 15 -5.36 12.89 12.47
C ARG A 15 -4.84 12.88 11.04
N THR A 16 -4.12 13.92 10.65
CA THR A 16 -3.45 14.00 9.34
C THR A 16 -2.03 13.44 9.44
N VAL A 17 -1.66 12.55 8.52
CA VAL A 17 -0.30 12.02 8.38
C VAL A 17 0.26 12.41 7.01
N PRO A 18 1.29 13.26 6.92
CA PRO A 18 1.87 13.64 5.63
C PRO A 18 2.66 12.49 5.02
N LEU A 19 2.34 12.10 3.77
CA LEU A 19 2.98 10.97 3.08
C LEU A 19 4.12 11.37 2.14
N GLY A 20 4.15 12.64 1.70
CA GLY A 20 5.12 13.16 0.71
C GLY A 20 4.92 12.65 -0.72
N GLU A 21 3.90 11.82 -0.95
CA GLU A 21 3.60 11.15 -2.21
C GLU A 21 2.07 11.06 -2.37
N GLN A 22 1.60 10.74 -3.58
CA GLN A 22 0.17 10.60 -3.85
C GLN A 22 -0.34 9.23 -3.35
N PRO A 23 -1.20 9.16 -2.32
CA PRO A 23 -1.84 7.91 -1.94
C PRO A 23 -2.95 7.52 -2.92
N ARG A 24 -3.08 6.22 -3.20
CA ARG A 24 -4.01 5.69 -4.21
C ARG A 24 -5.03 4.72 -3.62
N ARG A 25 -4.56 3.73 -2.86
CA ARG A 25 -5.37 2.68 -2.24
C ARG A 25 -4.74 2.27 -0.91
N ILE A 26 -5.54 1.72 0.00
CA ILE A 26 -5.09 1.28 1.32
C ILE A 26 -5.76 -0.05 1.69
N ALA A 27 -5.01 -0.92 2.37
CA ALA A 27 -5.52 -2.12 3.01
C ALA A 27 -4.95 -2.23 4.44
N HIS A 28 -5.81 -2.56 5.40
CA HIS A 28 -5.40 -2.89 6.78
C HIS A 28 -5.22 -4.39 6.92
N GLN A 29 -4.18 -4.80 7.63
CA GLN A 29 -3.95 -6.19 8.00
C GLN A 29 -3.74 -6.28 9.51
N PRO A 30 -4.79 -6.63 10.29
CA PRO A 30 -4.70 -6.73 11.74
C PRO A 30 -3.64 -7.72 12.23
N ALA A 31 -3.43 -8.81 11.49
CA ALA A 31 -2.49 -9.88 11.86
C ALA A 31 -1.03 -9.40 11.96
N SER A 32 -0.61 -8.50 11.06
CA SER A 32 0.72 -7.90 11.05
C SER A 32 0.78 -6.53 11.72
N ARG A 33 -0.38 -5.97 12.13
CA ARG A 33 -0.53 -4.61 12.66
C ARG A 33 -0.01 -3.53 11.71
N THR A 34 -0.32 -3.69 10.43
CA THR A 34 0.14 -2.76 9.39
C THR A 34 -0.96 -2.29 8.47
N PHE A 35 -0.73 -1.13 7.87
CA PHE A 35 -1.40 -0.70 6.64
C PHE A 35 -0.46 -0.88 5.46
N ALA A 36 -0.96 -1.42 4.35
CA ALA A 36 -0.30 -1.30 3.05
C ALA A 36 -1.02 -0.22 2.24
N VAL A 37 -0.27 0.78 1.77
CA VAL A 37 -0.77 1.89 0.97
C VAL A 37 -0.06 1.88 -0.37
N LEU A 38 -0.84 1.91 -1.44
CA LEU A 38 -0.33 2.13 -2.79
C LEU A 38 -0.07 3.63 -2.97
N THR A 39 1.14 4.00 -3.35
CA THR A 39 1.51 5.41 -3.59
C THR A 39 2.19 5.57 -4.93
N SER A 40 2.02 6.75 -5.53
CA SER A 40 2.80 7.18 -6.69
C SER A 40 3.58 8.46 -6.41
N HIS A 41 4.72 8.58 -7.08
CA HIS A 41 5.61 9.73 -7.01
C HIS A 41 6.06 10.10 -8.42
N VAL A 42 5.90 11.36 -8.79
CA VAL A 42 6.40 11.91 -10.06
C VAL A 42 7.71 12.64 -9.78
N SER A 43 8.77 12.26 -10.50
CA SER A 43 10.08 12.90 -10.42
C SER A 43 10.05 14.31 -11.02
N ASP A 44 10.41 15.34 -10.25
CA ASP A 44 10.47 16.72 -10.78
C ASP A 44 11.52 16.92 -11.88
N VAL A 45 12.52 16.03 -11.93
CA VAL A 45 13.65 16.13 -12.88
C VAL A 45 13.34 15.40 -14.19
N THR A 46 12.83 14.16 -14.08
CA THR A 46 12.62 13.28 -15.25
C THR A 46 11.17 13.24 -15.71
N ASN A 47 10.24 13.75 -14.90
CA ASN A 47 8.79 13.59 -15.06
C ASN A 47 8.34 12.12 -15.15
N GLU A 48 9.18 11.20 -14.64
CA GLU A 48 8.86 9.78 -14.58
C GLU A 48 8.04 9.49 -13.32
N GLU A 49 6.99 8.70 -13.47
CA GLU A 49 6.19 8.21 -12.36
C GLU A 49 6.75 6.88 -11.83
N SER A 50 6.84 6.76 -10.51
CA SER A 50 7.20 5.53 -9.82
C SER A 50 6.12 5.15 -8.83
N PHE A 51 5.82 3.86 -8.78
CA PHE A 51 4.75 3.30 -7.96
C PHE A 51 5.30 2.40 -6.86
N TYR A 52 4.64 2.41 -5.70
CA TYR A 52 5.12 1.71 -4.52
C TYR A 52 3.99 1.07 -3.72
N VAL A 53 4.29 -0.09 -3.13
CA VAL A 53 3.54 -0.64 -2.00
C VAL A 53 4.29 -0.24 -0.73
N ARG A 54 3.74 0.73 0.01
CA ARG A 54 4.32 1.22 1.26
C ARG A 54 3.65 0.55 2.45
N LEU A 55 4.47 0.01 3.35
CA LEU A 55 4.03 -0.60 4.60
C LEU A 55 4.16 0.42 5.73
N PHE A 56 3.12 0.56 6.53
CA PHE A 56 3.07 1.46 7.67
C PHE A 56 2.66 0.69 8.92
N ASP A 57 3.20 1.10 10.07
CA ASP A 57 2.70 0.67 11.37
C ASP A 57 1.28 1.23 11.62
N ASP A 58 0.36 0.42 12.13
CA ASP A 58 -1.05 0.81 12.30
C ASP A 58 -1.34 1.71 13.51
N VAL A 59 -0.34 1.99 14.34
CA VAL A 59 -0.44 2.89 15.50
C VAL A 59 0.36 4.17 15.29
N THR A 60 1.64 4.04 14.93
CA THR A 60 2.54 5.19 14.80
C THR A 60 2.36 5.90 13.45
N PHE A 61 1.90 5.17 12.43
CA PHE A 61 1.87 5.59 11.02
C PHE A 61 3.26 5.85 10.44
N GLU A 62 4.31 5.32 11.05
CA GLU A 62 5.66 5.37 10.50
C GLU A 62 5.78 4.42 9.30
N THR A 63 6.55 4.83 8.30
CA THR A 63 6.85 3.96 7.15
C THR A 63 7.84 2.88 7.60
N LEU A 64 7.42 1.62 7.49
CA LEU A 64 8.23 0.45 7.81
C LEU A 64 9.00 -0.05 6.59
N PHE A 65 8.34 -0.07 5.43
CA PHE A 65 8.93 -0.60 4.20
C PHE A 65 8.36 0.08 2.96
N LYS A 66 9.13 0.07 1.86
CA LYS A 66 8.72 0.60 0.56
C LYS A 66 9.13 -0.37 -0.54
N TYR A 67 8.17 -1.13 -1.05
CA TYR A 67 8.35 -2.03 -2.18
C TYR A 67 8.10 -1.24 -3.48
N ARG A 68 9.10 -1.17 -4.36
CA ARG A 68 9.00 -0.45 -5.64
C ARG A 68 8.45 -1.40 -6.72
N LEU A 69 7.44 -0.96 -7.46
CA LEU A 69 6.97 -1.65 -8.67
C LEU A 69 7.95 -1.44 -9.83
N ASP A 70 7.86 -2.27 -10.85
CA ASP A 70 8.78 -2.21 -11.98
C ASP A 70 8.59 -0.91 -12.80
N VAL A 71 9.60 -0.58 -13.60
CA VAL A 71 9.53 0.60 -14.48
C VAL A 71 8.39 0.40 -15.49
N GLY A 72 7.51 1.41 -15.59
CA GLY A 72 6.31 1.34 -16.44
C GLY A 72 5.15 0.54 -15.84
N GLU A 73 5.30 0.00 -14.63
CA GLU A 73 4.24 -0.71 -13.91
C GLU A 73 3.47 0.23 -12.98
N THR A 74 2.14 0.19 -13.07
CA THR A 74 1.22 1.01 -12.28
C THR A 74 0.39 0.14 -11.34
N ASP A 75 0.10 0.63 -10.14
CA ASP A 75 -0.80 -0.08 -9.21
C ASP A 75 -2.27 0.10 -9.60
N SER A 76 -3.13 -0.90 -9.38
CA SER A 76 -4.57 -0.80 -9.68
C SER A 76 -5.45 -1.08 -8.47
N SER A 77 -5.10 -2.10 -7.68
CA SER A 77 -5.87 -2.53 -6.53
C SER A 77 -4.99 -3.15 -5.45
N ILE A 78 -5.45 -3.14 -4.21
CA ILE A 78 -4.84 -3.84 -3.09
C ILE A 78 -5.92 -4.40 -2.17
N ILE A 79 -5.72 -5.62 -1.66
CA ILE A 79 -6.53 -6.22 -0.61
C ILE A 79 -5.63 -6.90 0.43
N SER A 80 -6.13 -7.04 1.66
CA SER A 80 -5.57 -7.97 2.64
C SER A 80 -6.49 -9.20 2.70
N CYS A 81 -5.95 -10.39 2.49
CA CYS A 81 -6.72 -11.64 2.55
C CYS A 81 -5.85 -12.82 2.99
N SER A 82 -6.48 -13.97 3.24
CA SER A 82 -5.83 -15.28 3.35
C SER A 82 -6.27 -16.17 2.20
N PHE A 83 -5.49 -17.22 1.93
CA PHE A 83 -5.84 -18.23 0.94
C PHE A 83 -6.36 -19.50 1.64
N ALA A 84 -7.05 -20.36 0.90
CA ALA A 84 -7.47 -21.66 1.42
C ALA A 84 -6.24 -22.48 1.83
N ASP A 85 -6.35 -23.18 2.96
CA ASP A 85 -5.31 -24.07 3.50
C ASP A 85 -3.98 -23.39 3.89
N ASP A 86 -3.95 -22.04 3.98
CA ASP A 86 -2.80 -21.28 4.47
C ASP A 86 -3.25 -20.32 5.60
N PRO A 87 -2.75 -20.47 6.84
CA PRO A 87 -3.12 -19.60 7.95
C PRO A 87 -2.54 -18.18 7.83
N ALA A 88 -1.59 -17.94 6.93
CA ALA A 88 -0.95 -16.64 6.77
C ALA A 88 -1.89 -15.63 6.11
N SER A 89 -1.63 -14.35 6.39
CA SER A 89 -2.30 -13.23 5.75
C SER A 89 -1.37 -12.56 4.73
N TYR A 90 -1.94 -12.11 3.63
CA TYR A 90 -1.24 -11.56 2.48
C TYR A 90 -1.83 -10.23 2.06
N TYR A 91 -0.98 -9.36 1.54
CA TYR A 91 -1.40 -8.25 0.71
C TYR A 91 -1.36 -8.70 -0.75
N VAL A 92 -2.48 -8.64 -1.44
CA VAL A 92 -2.57 -8.96 -2.86
C VAL A 92 -2.75 -7.68 -3.64
N VAL A 93 -1.86 -7.42 -4.59
CA VAL A 93 -1.81 -6.18 -5.38
C VAL A 93 -1.99 -6.53 -6.85
N GLY A 94 -2.98 -5.90 -7.49
CA GLY A 94 -3.12 -5.95 -8.95
C GLY A 94 -2.39 -4.78 -9.59
N THR A 95 -1.62 -5.05 -10.63
CA THR A 95 -0.82 -4.06 -11.37
C THR A 95 -1.04 -4.18 -12.88
N ALA A 96 -0.66 -3.14 -13.61
CA ALA A 96 -0.71 -3.09 -15.07
C ALA A 96 0.51 -2.34 -15.63
N PHE A 97 1.02 -2.78 -16.78
CA PHE A 97 2.12 -2.12 -17.49
C PHE A 97 1.56 -1.16 -18.54
N SER A 98 1.85 0.13 -18.39
CA SER A 98 1.42 1.16 -19.34
C SER A 98 2.55 1.44 -20.33
N LEU A 99 2.41 0.95 -21.56
CA LEU A 99 3.35 1.22 -22.65
C LEU A 99 2.88 2.41 -23.49
N PRO A 100 3.76 3.31 -23.96
CA PRO A 100 3.38 4.50 -24.73
C PRO A 100 2.60 4.18 -26.02
N GLU A 101 2.85 3.02 -26.60
CA GLU A 101 2.21 2.52 -27.83
C GLU A 101 0.82 1.90 -27.61
N GLU A 102 0.42 1.66 -26.35
CA GLU A 102 -0.85 1.01 -26.01
C GLU A 102 -1.90 2.03 -25.55
N VAL A 103 -3.13 1.90 -26.06
CA VAL A 103 -4.26 2.72 -25.63
C VAL A 103 -4.82 2.23 -24.28
N GLU A 104 -4.79 0.92 -24.06
CA GLU A 104 -5.17 0.27 -22.80
C GLU A 104 -4.08 -0.76 -22.44
N PRO A 105 -3.74 -0.93 -21.14
CA PRO A 105 -2.73 -1.89 -20.73
C PRO A 105 -3.09 -3.31 -21.16
N SER A 106 -2.25 -3.94 -21.99
CA SER A 106 -2.45 -5.31 -22.42
C SER A 106 -1.86 -6.34 -21.45
N ARG A 107 -0.98 -5.87 -20.54
CA ARG A 107 -0.22 -6.70 -19.61
C ARG A 107 -0.36 -6.19 -18.19
N GLY A 108 -0.41 -7.12 -17.25
CA GLY A 108 -0.40 -6.84 -15.82
C GLY A 108 0.02 -8.06 -15.03
N ARG A 109 0.15 -7.89 -13.72
CA ARG A 109 0.39 -9.02 -12.82
C ARG A 109 -0.31 -8.85 -11.48
N ILE A 110 -0.48 -9.96 -10.81
CA ILE A 110 -0.94 -10.03 -9.42
C ILE A 110 0.27 -10.36 -8.57
N LEU A 111 0.57 -9.49 -7.61
CA LEU A 111 1.62 -9.67 -6.61
C LEU A 111 1.00 -10.15 -5.30
N VAL A 112 1.52 -11.24 -4.75
CA VAL A 112 1.19 -11.73 -3.41
C VAL A 112 2.36 -11.40 -2.50
N LEU A 113 2.15 -10.43 -1.61
CA LEU A 113 3.14 -9.92 -0.68
C LEU A 113 2.81 -10.38 0.74
N ARG A 114 3.82 -10.79 1.50
CA ARG A 114 3.70 -11.08 2.93
C ARG A 114 4.40 -10.00 3.74
N ALA A 115 3.68 -9.45 4.72
CA ALA A 115 4.22 -8.53 5.69
C ALA A 115 4.69 -9.32 6.93
N ASP A 116 5.98 -9.26 7.22
CA ASP A 116 6.58 -9.90 8.39
C ASP A 116 7.74 -9.05 8.90
N GLU A 117 7.85 -8.91 10.23
CA GLU A 117 8.87 -8.09 10.90
C GLU A 117 9.06 -6.68 10.29
N GLY A 118 7.94 -6.04 9.91
CA GLY A 118 7.95 -4.69 9.31
C GLY A 118 8.48 -4.64 7.88
N ARG A 119 8.58 -5.76 7.17
CA ARG A 119 9.04 -5.84 5.78
C ARG A 119 7.99 -6.48 4.88
N LEU A 120 7.98 -6.09 3.60
CA LEU A 120 7.24 -6.79 2.56
C LEU A 120 8.17 -7.74 1.81
N SER A 121 7.71 -8.97 1.63
CA SER A 121 8.37 -9.99 0.80
C SER A 121 7.42 -10.48 -0.28
N LEU A 122 7.90 -10.58 -1.52
CA LEU A 122 7.15 -11.18 -2.62
C LEU A 122 7.14 -12.69 -2.45
N VAL A 123 5.95 -13.26 -2.30
CA VAL A 123 5.73 -14.70 -2.09
C VAL A 123 5.37 -15.38 -3.41
N ALA A 124 4.53 -14.74 -4.22
CA ALA A 124 4.17 -15.21 -5.54
C ALA A 124 3.82 -14.03 -6.45
N GLU A 125 4.00 -14.23 -7.74
CA GLU A 125 3.47 -13.35 -8.77
C GLU A 125 2.84 -14.17 -9.90
N LYS A 126 1.83 -13.59 -10.54
CA LYS A 126 1.17 -14.18 -11.69
C LYS A 126 0.92 -13.11 -12.74
N GLU A 127 1.53 -13.28 -13.91
CA GLU A 127 1.23 -12.47 -15.09
C GLU A 127 -0.14 -12.86 -15.69
N GLY A 128 -0.86 -11.83 -16.13
CA GLY A 128 -2.14 -11.92 -16.85
C GLY A 128 -1.99 -11.83 -18.35
#